data_AF-A0AAU5K4I7-F1
#
_entry.id   AF-A0AAU5K4I7-F1
#
_cell.length_a   1.000
_cell.length_b   1.000
_cell.length_c   1.000
_cell.angle_alpha   90.00
_cell.angle_beta   90.00
_cell.angle_gamma   90.00
#
_symmetry.space_group_name_H-M   'P 1'
#
loop_
_entity.id
_entity.type
_entity.pdbx_description
1 polymer ?
#
loop_
_entity_poly.entity_id
_entity_poly.type
_entity_poly.pdbx_seq_one_letter_code
_entity_poly.pdbx_strand_id
1 'polypeptide(L)'
;MQVVRNSRRRPNPPTPLPAKISDAKPPAPLEEPPPMPPRKGTNLSRLKEALLQHRHAAQPITEEEAAGAAVGSPGKYKIAYDAAQYALSQQDSVLTNLKNRAMGLITIAALVGSFSSFFGFGKEHPLPIWFAICVVTFILLILACVTYVLSPNRDWHFGPDPKGILNAQDYEHKILWGAAKGMVRAVDDNAVEIKKRVWVFFAGVVLLGLEAAFVVAASISAR
;
A
#
# COMPACT_ATOMS: atom_id res chain seq x y z
N MET A 1 -28.99 30.14 -17.60
CA MET A 1 -27.68 29.48 -17.38
C MET A 1 -26.93 30.23 -16.28
N GLN A 2 -26.90 29.71 -15.06
CA GLN A 2 -26.16 30.32 -13.94
C GLN A 2 -24.74 29.76 -13.90
N VAL A 3 -23.77 30.65 -14.03
CA VAL A 3 -22.34 30.35 -13.98
C VAL A 3 -21.94 30.17 -12.51
N VAL A 4 -21.75 28.92 -12.09
CA VAL A 4 -21.22 28.57 -10.77
C VAL A 4 -19.75 29.00 -10.72
N ARG A 5 -19.48 30.15 -10.09
CA ARG A 5 -18.12 30.63 -9.81
C ARG A 5 -17.48 29.73 -8.77
N ASN A 6 -16.56 28.89 -9.23
CA ASN A 6 -15.74 28.03 -8.39
C ASN A 6 -14.70 28.89 -7.65
N SER A 7 -15.03 29.29 -6.42
CA SER A 7 -14.15 30.04 -5.52
C SER A 7 -12.92 29.21 -5.17
N ARG A 8 -11.84 29.40 -5.94
CA ARG A 8 -10.50 28.89 -5.62
C ARG A 8 -10.11 29.41 -4.23
N ARG A 9 -10.14 28.53 -3.22
CA ARG A 9 -9.51 28.79 -1.92
C ARG A 9 -8.04 29.12 -2.18
N ARG A 10 -7.63 30.33 -1.80
CA ARG A 10 -6.20 30.68 -1.77
C ARG A 10 -5.52 29.76 -0.74
N PRO A 11 -4.35 29.19 -1.04
CA PRO A 11 -3.57 28.46 -0.05
C PRO A 11 -3.20 29.40 1.10
N ASN A 12 -3.38 28.94 2.34
CA ASN A 12 -2.95 29.70 3.51
C ASN A 12 -1.43 29.94 3.42
N PRO A 13 -0.95 31.13 3.81
CA PRO A 13 0.50 31.38 3.88
C PRO A 13 1.14 30.40 4.89
N PRO A 14 2.39 29.96 4.63
CA PRO A 14 3.10 29.08 5.54
C PRO A 14 3.31 29.77 6.89
N THR A 15 2.95 29.07 7.95
CA THR A 15 3.22 29.50 9.33
C THR A 15 4.73 29.69 9.50
N PRO A 16 5.21 30.84 10.00
CA PRO A 16 6.63 31.05 10.28
C PRO A 16 7.12 29.99 11.26
N LEU A 17 8.18 29.28 10.87
CA LEU A 17 8.85 28.31 11.75
C LEU A 17 9.45 29.07 12.95
N PRO A 18 9.33 28.54 14.17
CA PRO A 18 9.93 29.17 15.34
C PRO A 18 11.45 29.22 15.19
N ALA A 19 11.97 30.44 15.07
CA ALA A 19 13.39 30.72 15.08
C ALA A 19 13.93 30.52 16.51
N LYS A 20 14.38 29.30 16.82
CA LYS A 20 15.42 28.93 17.81
C LYS A 20 15.29 27.46 18.20
N ILE A 21 16.02 26.59 17.50
CA ILE A 21 16.39 25.26 17.98
C ILE A 21 17.91 25.14 17.79
N SER A 22 18.68 26.04 18.42
CA SER A 22 20.16 26.02 18.32
C SER A 22 20.85 25.58 19.61
N ASP A 23 20.12 25.42 20.72
CA ASP A 23 20.70 25.15 22.05
C ASP A 23 20.16 23.87 22.70
N ALA A 24 19.48 23.01 21.94
CA ALA A 24 19.01 21.73 22.47
C ALA A 24 20.22 20.78 22.64
N LYS A 25 20.59 20.55 23.91
CA LYS A 25 21.51 19.50 24.35
C LYS A 25 21.18 18.20 23.58
N PRO A 26 22.15 17.56 22.91
CA PRO A 26 21.89 16.35 22.15
C PRO A 26 21.20 15.32 23.06
N PRO A 27 20.09 14.71 22.60
CA PRO A 27 19.41 13.69 23.37
C PRO A 27 20.41 12.58 23.69
N ALA A 28 20.35 12.06 24.93
CA ALA A 28 21.17 10.94 25.34
C ALA A 28 21.03 9.80 24.30
N PRO A 29 22.10 9.04 24.04
CA PRO A 29 22.03 7.87 23.17
C PRO A 29 20.84 7.01 23.61
N LEU A 30 19.92 6.76 22.67
CA LEU A 30 18.79 5.88 22.91
C LEU A 30 19.35 4.54 23.39
N GLU A 31 19.10 4.20 24.64
CA GLU A 31 19.39 2.86 25.16
C GLU A 31 18.77 1.87 24.17
N GLU A 32 19.59 1.00 23.60
CA GLU A 32 19.11 -0.02 22.69
C GLU A 32 17.97 -0.76 23.39
N PRO A 33 16.78 -0.84 22.76
CA PRO A 33 15.67 -1.57 23.37
C PRO A 33 16.15 -2.99 23.65
N PRO A 34 15.92 -3.51 24.86
CA PRO A 34 16.43 -4.81 25.26
C PRO A 34 16.02 -5.85 24.21
N PRO A 35 16.91 -6.81 23.89
CA PRO A 35 16.66 -7.81 22.86
C PRO A 35 15.30 -8.45 23.11
N MET A 36 14.41 -8.32 22.12
CA MET A 36 13.05 -8.81 22.21
C MET A 36 13.12 -10.30 22.56
N PRO A 37 12.49 -10.75 23.66
CA PRO A 37 12.61 -12.14 24.08
C PRO A 37 12.14 -13.03 22.92
N PRO A 38 12.80 -14.20 22.71
CA PRO A 38 12.42 -15.11 21.65
C PRO A 38 10.94 -15.39 21.77
N ARG A 39 10.20 -15.13 20.68
CA ARG A 39 8.75 -15.30 20.58
C ARG A 39 8.44 -16.78 20.81
N LYS A 40 8.28 -17.18 22.09
CA LYS A 40 7.87 -18.52 22.49
C LYS A 40 6.61 -18.82 21.71
N GLY A 41 6.71 -19.82 20.83
CA GLY A 41 5.65 -20.21 19.90
C GLY A 41 4.31 -20.12 20.60
N THR A 42 3.43 -19.28 20.06
CA THR A 42 2.10 -19.05 20.58
C THR A 42 1.42 -20.42 20.60
N ASN A 43 1.35 -21.02 21.78
CA ASN A 43 0.93 -22.40 21.96
C ASN A 43 -0.52 -22.45 21.48
N LEU A 44 -0.75 -23.03 20.29
CA LEU A 44 -2.06 -23.19 19.67
C LEU A 44 -3.07 -23.83 20.64
N SER A 45 -2.58 -24.62 21.59
CA SER A 45 -3.31 -25.16 22.74
C SER A 45 -3.89 -24.07 23.66
N ARG A 46 -3.10 -23.08 24.08
CA ARG A 46 -3.58 -21.97 24.92
C ARG A 46 -4.58 -21.07 24.21
N LEU A 47 -4.43 -20.91 22.89
CA LEU A 47 -5.37 -20.14 22.07
C LEU A 47 -6.69 -20.90 21.90
N LYS A 48 -6.64 -22.23 21.73
CA LYS A 48 -7.82 -23.10 21.74
C LYS A 48 -8.53 -23.13 23.10
N GLU A 49 -7.78 -23.20 24.19
CA GLU A 49 -8.34 -23.14 25.56
C GLU A 49 -9.02 -21.79 25.81
N ALA A 50 -8.39 -20.66 25.45
CA ALA A 50 -9.00 -19.35 25.57
C ALA A 50 -10.28 -19.20 24.72
N LEU A 51 -10.30 -19.74 23.49
CA LEU A 51 -11.49 -19.74 22.64
C LEU A 51 -12.61 -20.62 23.18
N LEU A 52 -12.29 -21.79 23.74
CA LEU A 52 -13.26 -22.65 24.39
C LEU A 52 -13.84 -22.01 25.66
N GLN A 53 -12.98 -21.39 26.48
CA GLN A 53 -13.41 -20.70 27.69
C GLN A 53 -14.31 -19.50 27.39
N HIS A 54 -14.03 -18.76 26.30
CA HIS A 54 -14.90 -17.67 25.83
C HIS A 54 -16.22 -18.17 25.22
N ARG A 55 -16.24 -19.38 24.63
CA ARG A 55 -17.46 -20.02 24.11
C ARG A 55 -18.41 -20.46 25.23
N HIS A 56 -17.87 -20.89 26.37
CA HIS A 56 -18.68 -21.29 27.53
C HIS A 56 -19.18 -20.10 28.37
N ALA A 57 -18.52 -18.92 28.28
CA ALA A 57 -18.98 -17.69 28.94
C ALA A 57 -20.10 -16.97 28.17
N ALA A 58 -20.40 -17.37 26.94
CA ALA A 58 -21.55 -16.88 26.19
C ALA A 58 -22.82 -17.50 26.79
N GLN A 59 -23.45 -16.77 27.71
CA GLN A 59 -24.75 -17.13 28.27
C GLN A 59 -25.77 -17.41 27.16
N PRO A 60 -26.72 -18.34 27.36
CA PRO A 60 -27.82 -18.53 26.44
C PRO A 60 -28.59 -17.23 26.35
N ILE A 61 -28.51 -16.59 25.18
CA ILE A 61 -29.26 -15.38 24.85
C ILE A 61 -30.73 -15.75 25.05
N THR A 62 -31.37 -15.15 26.05
CA THR A 62 -32.78 -15.38 26.36
C THR A 62 -33.62 -15.09 25.12
N GLU A 63 -34.65 -15.90 24.86
CA GLU A 63 -35.47 -15.79 23.65
C GLU A 63 -36.16 -14.41 23.50
N GLU A 64 -36.32 -13.67 24.60
CA GLU A 64 -36.76 -12.26 24.59
C GLU A 64 -35.74 -11.30 23.96
N GLU A 65 -34.44 -11.50 24.17
CA GLU A 65 -33.38 -10.72 23.51
C GLU A 65 -33.23 -11.15 22.04
N ALA A 66 -33.52 -12.42 21.72
CA ALA A 66 -33.57 -12.92 20.34
C ALA A 66 -34.77 -12.36 19.54
N ALA A 67 -35.92 -12.16 20.19
CA ALA A 67 -37.10 -11.52 19.58
C ALA A 67 -36.91 -10.01 19.36
N GLY A 68 -36.18 -9.33 20.25
CA GLY A 68 -35.71 -7.94 20.05
C GLY A 68 -34.59 -7.81 19.01
N ALA A 69 -33.76 -8.84 18.82
CA ALA A 69 -32.66 -8.86 17.85
C ALA A 69 -33.09 -9.16 16.40
N ALA A 70 -34.35 -9.56 16.18
CA ALA A 70 -34.92 -9.81 14.87
C ALA A 70 -35.32 -8.52 14.13
N VAL A 71 -35.56 -7.42 14.85
CA VAL A 71 -35.51 -6.07 14.29
C VAL A 71 -34.04 -5.68 14.25
N GLY A 72 -33.41 -5.88 13.09
CA GLY A 72 -31.95 -5.88 12.89
C GLY A 72 -31.19 -4.99 13.86
N SER A 73 -30.57 -5.61 14.88
CA SER A 73 -29.81 -4.92 15.93
C SER A 73 -28.90 -3.85 15.30
N PRO A 74 -29.00 -2.57 15.70
CA PRO A 74 -28.16 -1.48 15.17
C PRO A 74 -26.67 -1.79 15.29
N GLY A 75 -26.28 -2.69 16.21
CA GLY A 75 -24.91 -3.20 16.34
C GLY A 75 -24.40 -3.99 15.13
N LYS A 76 -25.23 -4.81 14.48
CA LYS A 76 -24.78 -5.66 13.34
C LYS A 76 -24.33 -4.81 12.15
N TYR A 77 -25.04 -3.73 11.88
CA TYR A 77 -24.75 -2.82 10.79
C TYR A 77 -23.50 -1.99 11.05
N LYS A 78 -23.30 -1.55 12.29
CA LYS A 78 -22.08 -0.89 12.73
C LYS A 78 -20.86 -1.83 12.59
N ILE A 79 -20.98 -3.09 13.00
CA ILE A 79 -19.90 -4.08 12.85
C ILE A 79 -19.53 -4.27 11.37
N ALA A 80 -20.53 -4.35 10.48
CA ALA A 80 -20.29 -4.47 9.05
C ALA A 80 -19.56 -3.24 8.47
N TYR A 81 -19.93 -2.03 8.92
CA TYR A 81 -19.27 -0.79 8.54
C TYR A 81 -17.82 -0.70 9.06
N ASP A 82 -17.60 -1.00 10.33
CA ASP A 82 -16.28 -0.99 10.96
C ASP A 82 -15.35 -2.01 10.30
N ALA A 83 -15.85 -3.22 9.99
CA ALA A 83 -15.09 -4.24 9.27
C ALA A 83 -14.70 -3.78 7.86
N ALA A 84 -15.59 -3.06 7.18
CA ALA A 84 -15.32 -2.54 5.85
C ALA A 84 -14.31 -1.37 5.88
N GLN A 85 -14.38 -0.49 6.88
CA GLN A 85 -13.39 0.56 7.09
C GLN A 85 -12.00 -0.04 7.40
N TYR A 86 -11.97 -1.09 8.22
CA TYR A 86 -10.76 -1.84 8.50
C TYR A 86 -10.14 -2.45 7.23
N ALA A 87 -10.95 -3.10 6.38
CA ALA A 87 -10.47 -3.64 5.10
C ALA A 87 -9.88 -2.55 4.17
N LEU A 88 -10.48 -1.37 4.11
CA LEU A 88 -9.94 -0.24 3.34
C LEU A 88 -8.59 0.25 3.88
N SER A 89 -8.47 0.36 5.21
CA SER A 89 -7.19 0.73 5.83
C SER A 89 -6.09 -0.28 5.54
N GLN A 90 -6.43 -1.58 5.43
CA GLN A 90 -5.47 -2.61 5.03
C GLN A 90 -5.01 -2.42 3.59
N GLN A 91 -5.90 -2.00 2.67
CA GLN A 91 -5.51 -1.71 1.29
C GLN A 91 -4.52 -0.54 1.21
N ASP A 92 -4.75 0.54 1.97
CA ASP A 92 -3.81 1.69 1.98
C ASP A 92 -2.39 1.29 2.44
N SER A 93 -2.31 0.38 3.42
CA SER A 93 -1.03 -0.20 3.86
C SER A 93 -0.35 -1.00 2.74
N VAL A 94 -1.10 -1.81 1.99
CA VAL A 94 -0.58 -2.59 0.85
C VAL A 94 -0.06 -1.65 -0.26
N LEU A 95 -0.77 -0.57 -0.53
CA LEU A 95 -0.40 0.41 -1.55
C LEU A 95 0.87 1.17 -1.16
N THR A 96 0.96 1.57 0.10
CA THR A 96 2.17 2.20 0.64
C THR A 96 3.36 1.26 0.54
N ASN A 97 3.19 -0.03 0.86
CA ASN A 97 4.23 -1.04 0.71
C ASN A 97 4.65 -1.22 -0.76
N LEU A 98 3.69 -1.30 -1.68
CA LEU A 98 3.96 -1.41 -3.12
C LEU A 98 4.74 -0.20 -3.65
N LYS A 99 4.36 1.01 -3.23
CA LYS A 99 5.07 2.25 -3.56
C LYS A 99 6.51 2.22 -3.06
N ASN A 100 6.73 1.82 -1.81
CA ASN A 100 8.08 1.72 -1.24
C ASN A 100 8.95 0.70 -1.99
N ARG A 101 8.39 -0.44 -2.37
CA ARG A 101 9.10 -1.45 -3.17
C ARG A 101 9.45 -0.94 -4.56
N ALA A 102 8.52 -0.23 -5.21
CA ALA A 102 8.76 0.38 -6.51
C ALA A 102 9.87 1.45 -6.46
N MET A 103 9.91 2.29 -5.41
CA MET A 103 11.01 3.23 -5.18
C MET A 103 12.36 2.52 -4.97
N GLY A 104 12.34 1.35 -4.33
CA GLY A 104 13.53 0.48 -4.22
C GLY A 104 14.05 0.04 -5.59
N LEU A 105 13.17 -0.39 -6.50
CA LEU A 105 13.56 -0.76 -7.87
C LEU A 105 14.17 0.41 -8.65
N ILE A 106 13.57 1.60 -8.54
CA ILE A 106 14.12 2.81 -9.18
C ILE A 106 15.55 3.07 -8.69
N THR A 107 15.77 3.00 -7.38
CA THR A 107 17.08 3.23 -6.78
C THR A 107 18.12 2.23 -7.29
N ILE A 108 17.76 0.94 -7.35
CA ILE A 108 18.68 -0.10 -7.84
C ILE A 108 18.96 0.08 -9.34
N ALA A 109 17.94 0.36 -10.15
CA ALA A 109 18.12 0.64 -11.58
C ALA A 109 19.06 1.84 -11.81
N ALA A 110 18.90 2.92 -11.04
CA ALA A 110 19.79 4.08 -11.10
C ALA A 110 21.24 3.72 -10.72
N LEU A 111 21.45 2.86 -9.71
CA LEU A 111 22.78 2.36 -9.34
C LEU A 111 23.40 1.50 -10.45
N VAL A 112 22.63 0.58 -11.04
CA VAL A 112 23.10 -0.26 -12.16
C VAL A 112 23.48 0.60 -13.36
N GLY A 113 22.66 1.59 -13.72
CA GLY A 113 22.98 2.55 -14.78
C GLY A 113 24.27 3.34 -14.49
N SER A 114 24.46 3.76 -13.23
CA SER A 114 25.68 4.46 -12.80
C SER A 114 26.94 3.58 -12.94
N PHE A 115 26.87 2.31 -12.55
CA PHE A 115 27.96 1.36 -12.73
C PHE A 115 28.22 1.03 -14.20
N SER A 116 27.17 0.88 -15.01
CA SER A 116 27.30 0.65 -16.44
C SER A 116 28.07 1.79 -17.12
N SER A 117 27.80 3.04 -16.73
CA SER A 117 28.60 4.18 -17.17
C SER A 117 30.05 4.09 -16.71
N PHE A 118 30.32 3.67 -15.47
CA PHE A 118 31.70 3.57 -14.96
C PHE A 118 32.54 2.55 -15.74
N PHE A 119 31.98 1.39 -16.07
CA PHE A 119 32.67 0.38 -16.89
C PHE A 119 32.73 0.74 -18.38
N GLY A 120 31.90 1.70 -18.82
CA GLY A 120 31.73 2.09 -20.22
C GLY A 120 32.77 3.04 -20.83
N PHE A 121 33.63 3.66 -20.01
CA PHE A 121 34.49 4.78 -20.45
C PHE A 121 36.01 4.47 -20.39
N GLY A 122 36.41 3.25 -20.74
CA GLY A 122 37.82 2.97 -21.04
C GLY A 122 38.21 3.60 -22.40
N LYS A 123 39.20 4.49 -22.42
CA LYS A 123 39.67 5.16 -23.66
C LYS A 123 40.20 4.18 -24.73
N GLU A 124 40.57 2.97 -24.34
CA GLU A 124 41.27 2.02 -25.21
C GLU A 124 40.32 1.10 -25.98
N HIS A 125 39.11 0.86 -25.47
CA HIS A 125 38.12 0.00 -26.12
C HIS A 125 36.71 0.61 -25.98
N PRO A 126 36.22 1.37 -26.99
CA PRO A 126 34.88 1.93 -26.94
C PRO A 126 33.85 0.80 -26.88
N LEU A 127 32.88 0.90 -25.96
CA LEU A 127 31.82 -0.10 -25.87
C LEU A 127 31.03 -0.15 -27.18
N PRO A 128 30.67 -1.36 -27.62
CA PRO A 128 29.90 -1.49 -28.84
C PRO A 128 28.51 -0.87 -28.66
N ILE A 129 28.06 -0.11 -29.67
CA ILE A 129 26.81 0.67 -29.64
C ILE A 129 25.60 -0.22 -29.31
N TRP A 130 25.58 -1.47 -29.77
CA TRP A 130 24.49 -2.41 -29.50
C TRP A 130 24.31 -2.67 -27.99
N PHE A 131 25.40 -2.70 -27.21
CA PHE A 131 25.33 -2.89 -25.76
C PHE A 131 24.68 -1.68 -25.08
N ALA A 132 25.06 -0.46 -25.49
CA ALA A 132 24.45 0.76 -24.97
C ALA A 132 22.94 0.81 -25.28
N ILE A 133 22.54 0.42 -26.49
CA ILE A 133 21.11 0.33 -26.87
C ILE A 133 20.38 -0.68 -25.98
N CYS A 134 20.96 -1.85 -25.72
CA CYS A 134 20.36 -2.86 -24.83
C CYS A 134 20.15 -2.32 -23.42
N VAL A 135 21.18 -1.71 -22.80
CA VAL A 135 21.10 -1.14 -21.45
C VAL A 135 20.03 -0.03 -21.39
N VAL A 136 20.03 0.90 -22.34
CA VAL A 136 19.00 1.96 -22.40
C VAL A 136 17.60 1.36 -22.53
N THR A 137 17.44 0.30 -23.33
CA THR A 137 16.16 -0.39 -23.49
C THR A 137 15.69 -1.04 -22.19
N PHE A 138 16.59 -1.70 -21.44
CA PHE A 138 16.27 -2.25 -20.12
C PHE A 138 15.81 -1.16 -19.15
N ILE A 139 16.55 -0.06 -19.05
CA ILE A 139 16.20 1.07 -18.18
C ILE A 139 14.82 1.62 -18.54
N LEU A 140 14.52 1.82 -19.83
CA LEU A 140 13.22 2.33 -20.28
C LEU A 140 12.07 1.37 -19.96
N LEU A 141 12.28 0.06 -20.13
CA LEU A 141 11.28 -0.95 -19.79
C LEU A 141 11.02 -1.01 -18.29
N ILE A 142 12.07 -0.93 -17.45
CA ILE A 142 11.93 -0.88 -15.99
C ILE A 142 11.17 0.39 -15.58
N LEU A 143 11.52 1.54 -16.15
CA LEU A 143 10.81 2.79 -15.92
C LEU A 143 9.33 2.66 -16.32
N ALA A 144 9.02 2.08 -17.46
CA ALA A 144 7.64 1.86 -17.89
C ALA A 144 6.87 0.95 -16.91
N CYS A 145 7.47 -0.14 -16.44
CA CYS A 145 6.88 -1.01 -15.41
C CYS A 145 6.61 -0.24 -14.11
N VAL A 146 7.58 0.55 -13.65
CA VAL A 146 7.45 1.34 -12.42
C VAL A 146 6.38 2.41 -12.58
N THR A 147 6.38 3.17 -13.68
CA THR A 147 5.36 4.18 -13.97
C THR A 147 3.97 3.55 -14.02
N TYR A 148 3.83 2.36 -14.62
CA TYR A 148 2.56 1.63 -14.61
C TYR A 148 2.12 1.26 -13.17
N VAL A 149 3.04 0.74 -12.36
CA VAL A 149 2.76 0.38 -10.95
C VAL A 149 2.38 1.61 -10.12
N LEU A 150 3.04 2.74 -10.32
CA LEU A 150 2.77 4.01 -9.61
C LEU A 150 1.59 4.80 -10.17
N SER A 151 1.13 4.49 -11.39
CA SER A 151 0.10 5.29 -12.05
C SER A 151 -1.18 5.29 -11.20
N PRO A 152 -1.71 6.48 -10.82
CA PRO A 152 -2.94 6.56 -10.05
C PRO A 152 -4.09 6.00 -10.89
N ASN A 153 -4.72 4.90 -10.44
CA ASN A 153 -5.91 4.39 -11.10
C ASN A 153 -7.08 5.32 -10.78
N ARG A 154 -7.77 5.79 -11.82
CA ARG A 154 -8.97 6.62 -11.66
C ARG A 154 -10.18 5.82 -11.17
N ASP A 155 -10.15 4.51 -11.36
CA ASP A 155 -11.26 3.60 -11.06
C ASP A 155 -11.14 2.92 -9.69
N TRP A 156 -10.28 3.45 -8.80
CA TRP A 156 -10.18 2.90 -7.45
C TRP A 156 -11.27 3.46 -6.54
N HIS A 157 -12.06 2.54 -6.02
CA HIS A 157 -13.11 2.84 -5.07
C HIS A 157 -12.60 2.52 -3.66
N PHE A 158 -12.38 3.57 -2.86
CA PHE A 158 -11.91 3.46 -1.48
C PHE A 158 -13.02 3.63 -0.44
N GLY A 159 -14.27 3.37 -0.84
CA GLY A 159 -15.39 3.50 0.06
C GLY A 159 -16.72 3.71 -0.65
N PRO A 160 -17.79 3.76 0.13
CA PRO A 160 -19.12 4.04 -0.37
C PRO A 160 -19.21 5.48 -0.88
N ASP A 161 -20.00 5.72 -1.94
CA ASP A 161 -20.21 7.07 -2.46
C ASP A 161 -20.89 7.94 -1.39
N PRO A 162 -20.21 9.00 -0.88
CA PRO A 162 -20.78 9.85 0.15
C PRO A 162 -22.06 10.54 -0.32
N LYS A 163 -22.23 10.79 -1.62
CA LYS A 163 -23.47 11.35 -2.17
C LYS A 163 -24.60 10.33 -2.11
N GLY A 164 -24.31 9.07 -2.36
CA GLY A 164 -25.26 7.97 -2.20
C GLY A 164 -25.75 7.83 -0.76
N ILE A 165 -24.86 8.02 0.22
CA ILE A 165 -25.22 8.00 1.64
C ILE A 165 -26.06 9.23 2.02
N LEU A 166 -25.64 10.43 1.62
CA LEU A 166 -26.32 11.70 1.94
C LEU A 166 -27.72 11.81 1.32
N ASN A 167 -27.94 11.20 0.16
CA ASN A 167 -29.22 11.24 -0.55
C ASN A 167 -30.15 10.07 -0.18
N ALA A 168 -29.70 9.09 0.59
CA ALA A 168 -30.53 7.99 1.03
C ALA A 168 -31.52 8.48 2.09
N GLN A 169 -32.82 8.49 1.76
CA GLN A 169 -33.92 8.75 2.71
C GLN A 169 -34.37 7.48 3.45
N ASP A 170 -33.58 6.41 3.35
CA ASP A 170 -33.86 5.11 3.97
C ASP A 170 -33.45 5.09 5.46
N TYR A 171 -33.96 4.10 6.19
CA TYR A 171 -33.54 3.82 7.56
C TYR A 171 -32.03 3.53 7.65
N GLU A 172 -31.40 3.97 8.74
CA GLU A 172 -29.96 3.84 9.02
C GLU A 172 -29.39 2.45 8.72
N HIS A 173 -30.15 1.40 9.06
CA HIS A 173 -29.76 0.01 8.83
C HIS A 173 -29.57 -0.35 7.35
N LYS A 174 -30.45 0.13 6.45
CA LYS A 174 -30.32 -0.12 5.01
C LYS A 174 -29.13 0.62 4.42
N ILE A 175 -28.85 1.83 4.91
CA ILE A 175 -27.71 2.65 4.47
C ILE A 175 -26.41 1.94 4.83
N LEU A 176 -26.28 1.47 6.08
CA LEU A 176 -25.10 0.76 6.54
C LEU A 176 -24.89 -0.57 5.81
N TRP A 177 -25.96 -1.33 5.55
CA TRP A 177 -25.86 -2.56 4.75
C TRP A 177 -25.46 -2.29 3.30
N GLY A 178 -26.06 -1.27 2.68
CA GLY A 178 -25.71 -0.84 1.32
C GLY A 178 -24.25 -0.41 1.23
N ALA A 179 -23.78 0.36 2.20
CA ALA A 179 -22.38 0.77 2.31
C ALA A 179 -21.44 -0.44 2.46
N ALA A 180 -21.74 -1.35 3.37
CA ALA A 180 -20.94 -2.57 3.58
C ALA A 180 -20.87 -3.42 2.30
N LYS A 181 -22.00 -3.64 1.62
CA LYS A 181 -22.03 -4.38 0.34
C LYS A 181 -21.25 -3.67 -0.76
N GLY A 182 -21.32 -2.34 -0.82
CA GLY A 182 -20.54 -1.54 -1.76
C GLY A 182 -19.03 -1.64 -1.50
N MET A 183 -18.63 -1.62 -0.24
CA MET A 183 -17.22 -1.75 0.17
C MET A 183 -16.66 -3.15 -0.12
N VAL A 184 -17.44 -4.21 0.10
CA VAL A 184 -17.02 -5.58 -0.26
C VAL A 184 -16.76 -5.70 -1.76
N ARG A 185 -17.66 -5.18 -2.59
CA ARG A 185 -17.47 -5.17 -4.06
C ARG A 185 -16.24 -4.36 -4.47
N ALA A 186 -16.06 -3.17 -3.89
CA ALA A 186 -14.88 -2.36 -4.14
C ALA A 186 -13.58 -3.08 -3.75
N VAL A 187 -13.59 -3.87 -2.67
CA VAL A 187 -12.45 -4.69 -2.27
C VAL A 187 -12.15 -5.77 -3.31
N ASP A 188 -13.17 -6.48 -3.80
CA ASP A 188 -13.01 -7.51 -4.82
C ASP A 188 -12.48 -6.94 -6.14
N ASP A 189 -13.03 -5.80 -6.58
CA ASP A 189 -12.60 -5.11 -7.80
C ASP A 189 -11.14 -4.61 -7.67
N ASN A 190 -10.80 -4.01 -6.53
CA ASN A 190 -9.44 -3.56 -6.25
C ASN A 190 -8.45 -4.73 -6.17
N ALA A 191 -8.86 -5.91 -5.68
CA ALA A 191 -7.99 -7.07 -5.55
C ALA A 191 -7.47 -7.56 -6.91
N VAL A 192 -8.31 -7.52 -7.95
CA VAL A 192 -7.92 -7.89 -9.32
C VAL A 192 -6.86 -6.93 -9.86
N GLU A 193 -7.06 -5.63 -9.66
CA GLU A 193 -6.11 -4.60 -10.10
C GLU A 193 -4.78 -4.65 -9.33
N ILE A 194 -4.84 -4.87 -8.01
CA ILE A 194 -3.64 -5.07 -7.19
C ILE A 194 -2.85 -6.28 -7.68
N LYS A 195 -3.52 -7.41 -8.00
CA LYS A 195 -2.85 -8.61 -8.51
C LYS A 195 -2.13 -8.35 -9.84
N LYS A 196 -2.76 -7.62 -10.76
CA LYS A 196 -2.12 -7.21 -12.04
C LYS A 196 -0.87 -6.38 -11.77
N ARG A 197 -0.95 -5.38 -10.89
CA ARG A 197 0.19 -4.51 -10.55
C ARG A 197 1.32 -5.26 -9.86
N VAL A 198 1.00 -6.20 -8.97
CA VAL A 198 2.01 -7.08 -8.34
C VAL A 198 2.73 -7.92 -9.39
N TRP A 199 2.01 -8.43 -10.39
CA TRP A 199 2.62 -9.19 -11.47
C TRP A 199 3.52 -8.32 -12.37
N VAL A 200 3.10 -7.10 -12.70
CA VAL A 200 3.94 -6.14 -13.44
C VAL A 200 5.19 -5.74 -12.63
N PHE A 201 5.04 -5.54 -11.32
CA PHE A 201 6.18 -5.32 -10.42
C PHE A 201 7.15 -6.50 -10.46
N PHE A 202 6.64 -7.73 -10.37
CA PHE A 202 7.46 -8.94 -10.45
C PHE A 202 8.21 -9.04 -11.79
N ALA A 203 7.54 -8.75 -12.91
CA ALA A 203 8.19 -8.68 -14.22
C ALA A 203 9.32 -7.64 -14.24
N GLY A 204 9.11 -6.47 -13.62
CA GLY A 204 10.15 -5.45 -13.46
C GLY A 204 11.35 -5.92 -12.63
N VAL A 205 11.13 -6.68 -11.55
CA VAL A 205 12.21 -7.29 -10.75
C VAL A 205 13.03 -8.27 -11.58
N VAL A 206 12.36 -9.16 -12.32
CA VAL A 206 13.03 -10.14 -13.18
C VAL A 206 13.85 -9.43 -14.27
N LEU A 207 13.27 -8.40 -14.88
CA LEU A 207 13.93 -7.61 -15.91
C LEU A 207 15.19 -6.90 -15.38
N LEU A 208 15.12 -6.31 -14.18
CA LEU A 208 16.26 -5.71 -13.50
C LEU A 208 17.36 -6.74 -13.19
N GLY A 209 16.98 -7.96 -12.79
CA GLY A 209 17.94 -9.06 -12.59
C GLY A 209 18.64 -9.46 -13.88
N LEU A 210 17.91 -9.51 -15.00
CA LEU A 210 18.47 -9.78 -16.33
C LEU A 210 19.41 -8.66 -16.79
N GLU A 211 19.04 -7.40 -16.57
CA GLU A 211 19.90 -6.24 -16.86
C GLU A 211 21.22 -6.33 -16.09
N ALA A 212 21.16 -6.57 -14.78
CA ALA A 212 22.35 -6.70 -13.95
C ALA A 212 23.25 -7.87 -14.41
N ALA A 213 22.67 -9.04 -14.70
CA ALA A 213 23.39 -10.19 -15.22
C ALA A 213 24.05 -9.90 -16.58
N PHE A 214 23.34 -9.20 -17.47
CA PHE A 214 23.83 -8.80 -18.78
C PHE A 214 25.02 -7.83 -18.67
N VAL A 215 24.93 -6.81 -17.80
CA VAL A 215 26.02 -5.87 -17.53
C VAL A 215 27.24 -6.60 -16.98
N VAL A 216 27.06 -7.53 -16.05
CA VAL A 216 28.17 -8.33 -15.49
C VAL A 216 28.81 -9.21 -16.56
N ALA A 217 28.02 -9.93 -17.36
CA ALA A 217 28.52 -10.80 -18.43
C ALA A 217 29.32 -10.01 -19.48
N ALA A 218 28.84 -8.84 -19.88
CA ALA A 218 29.56 -7.96 -20.79
C ALA A 218 30.87 -7.43 -20.16
N SER A 219 30.85 -7.09 -18.87
CA SER A 219 32.05 -6.63 -18.15
C SER A 219 33.14 -7.70 -18.05
N ILE A 220 32.75 -8.98 -17.92
CA ILE A 220 33.67 -10.12 -17.91
C ILE A 220 34.22 -10.38 -19.32
N SER A 221 33.37 -10.29 -20.35
CA SER A 221 33.77 -10.54 -21.75
C SER A 221 34.67 -9.44 -22.32
N ALA A 222 34.66 -8.26 -21.72
CA ALA A 222 35.49 -7.12 -22.10
C ALA A 222 36.89 -7.11 -21.46
N ARG A 223 37.16 -8.04 -20.54
CA ARG A 223 38.50 -8.28 -19.97
C ARG A 223 39.27 -9.30 -20.80
#